data_AF-A0A7L4R9R7-F1
#
_entry.id   AF-A0A7L4R9R7-F1
#
_cell.length_a   1.000
_cell.length_b   1.000
_cell.length_c   1.000
_cell.angle_alpha   90.00
_cell.angle_beta   90.00
_cell.angle_gamma   90.00
#
_symmetry.space_group_name_H-M   'P 1'
#
loop_
_entity.id
_entity.type
_entity.pdbx_description
1 polymer ?
#
loop_
_entity_poly.entity_id
_entity_poly.type
_entity_poly.pdbx_seq_one_letter_code
_entity_poly.pdbx_strand_id
1 'polypeptide(L)'
;MKVTLTHIGAIALGRLMAVWSFVLGLIGLVLWVIFSIIAAIIGLVAGTDMVAMIVGLAIPFVMGIVGLFVMAIVMFIAGFIIATVYNVILGVGGGIDLDFKER
;
A
#
# COMPACT_ATOMS: atom_id res chain seq x y z
N MET A 1 -0.34 -38.72 -9.62
CA MET A 1 -0.63 -37.29 -9.75
C MET A 1 0.69 -36.53 -9.68
N LYS A 2 1.17 -35.95 -10.78
CA LYS A 2 2.30 -35.02 -10.73
C LYS A 2 1.74 -33.71 -10.17
N VAL A 3 2.00 -33.44 -8.89
CA VAL A 3 1.74 -32.12 -8.32
C VAL A 3 2.78 -31.19 -8.93
N THR A 4 2.38 -30.44 -9.95
CA THR A 4 3.19 -29.34 -10.48
C THR A 4 3.29 -28.29 -9.38
N LEU A 5 4.44 -28.22 -8.70
CA LEU A 5 4.72 -27.22 -7.69
C LEU A 5 4.75 -25.85 -8.40
N THR A 6 3.69 -25.08 -8.25
CA THR A 6 3.56 -23.76 -8.86
C THR A 6 4.53 -22.80 -8.18
N HIS A 7 5.53 -22.30 -8.90
CA HIS A 7 6.44 -21.28 -8.38
C HIS A 7 5.73 -19.94 -8.30
N ILE A 8 5.86 -19.24 -7.18
CA ILE A 8 5.41 -17.86 -7.06
C ILE A 8 6.62 -16.97 -7.28
N GLY A 9 6.63 -16.19 -8.36
CA GLY A 9 7.66 -15.19 -8.61
C GLY A 9 7.68 -14.15 -7.47
N ALA A 10 8.78 -14.09 -6.71
CA ALA A 10 8.85 -13.25 -5.51
C ALA A 10 8.70 -11.75 -5.82
N ILE A 11 9.24 -11.32 -6.96
CA ILE A 11 9.08 -9.95 -7.46
C ILE A 11 7.64 -9.69 -7.88
N ALA A 12 6.98 -10.65 -8.53
CA ALA A 12 5.60 -10.51 -8.98
C ALA A 12 4.63 -10.38 -7.78
N LEU A 13 4.80 -11.20 -6.74
CA LEU A 13 3.99 -11.11 -5.54
C LEU A 13 4.24 -9.82 -4.77
N GLY A 14 5.51 -9.41 -4.62
CA GLY A 14 5.88 -8.13 -4.02
C GLY A 14 5.22 -6.95 -4.73
N ARG A 15 5.30 -6.90 -6.07
CA ARG A 15 4.65 -5.85 -6.88
C ARG A 15 3.14 -5.85 -6.69
N LEU A 16 2.50 -7.02 -6.72
CA LEU A 16 1.06 -7.15 -6.56
C LEU A 16 0.59 -6.62 -5.21
N MET A 17 1.25 -7.01 -4.12
CA MET A 17 0.91 -6.57 -2.76
C MET A 17 1.12 -5.07 -2.56
N ALA A 18 2.19 -4.51 -3.14
CA ALA A 18 2.45 -3.08 -3.12
C ALA A 18 1.38 -2.27 -3.87
N VAL A 19 0.95 -2.75 -5.04
CA VAL A 19 -0.12 -2.11 -5.82
C VAL A 19 -1.44 -2.15 -5.06
N TRP A 20 -1.81 -3.30 -4.49
CA TRP A 20 -3.05 -3.40 -3.72
C TRP A 20 -3.05 -2.53 -2.47
N SER A 21 -1.92 -2.47 -1.74
CA SER A 21 -1.85 -1.59 -0.57
C SER A 21 -1.93 -0.12 -0.96
N PHE A 22 -1.34 0.27 -2.09
CA PHE A 22 -1.43 1.62 -2.61
C PHE A 22 -2.86 1.98 -3.02
N VAL A 23 -3.56 1.09 -3.72
CA VAL A 23 -4.97 1.28 -4.10
C VAL A 23 -5.87 1.42 -2.87
N LEU A 24 -5.73 0.53 -1.88
CA LEU A 24 -6.51 0.60 -0.64
C LEU A 24 -6.20 1.86 0.16
N GLY A 25 -4.93 2.26 0.24
CA GLY A 25 -4.53 3.49 0.89
C GLY A 25 -5.07 4.74 0.19
N LEU A 26 -5.15 4.74 -1.16
CA LEU A 26 -5.74 5.83 -1.92
C LEU A 26 -7.24 5.95 -1.64
N ILE A 27 -7.96 4.84 -1.61
CA ILE A 27 -9.37 4.81 -1.22
C ILE A 27 -9.55 5.40 0.18
N GLY A 28 -8.72 4.98 1.14
CA GLY A 28 -8.74 5.51 2.51
C GLY A 28 -8.47 7.02 2.56
N LEU A 29 -7.48 7.51 1.81
CA LEU A 29 -7.16 8.93 1.72
C LEU A 29 -8.31 9.74 1.12
N VAL A 30 -8.96 9.24 0.06
CA VAL A 30 -10.11 9.88 -0.56
C VAL A 30 -11.28 9.98 0.42
N LEU A 31 -11.60 8.89 1.12
CA LEU A 31 -12.64 8.90 2.14
C LEU A 31 -12.31 9.90 3.26
N TRP A 32 -11.06 9.92 3.71
CA TRP A 32 -10.60 10.87 4.72
C TRP A 32 -10.76 12.32 4.27
N VAL A 33 -10.43 12.65 3.01
CA VAL A 33 -10.62 14.00 2.44
C VAL A 33 -12.11 14.37 2.44
N ILE A 34 -13.00 13.45 2.04
CA ILE A 34 -14.45 13.69 2.01
C ILE A 34 -14.97 14.00 3.42
N PHE A 35 -14.63 13.18 4.41
CA PHE A 35 -15.05 13.41 5.80
C PHE A 35 -14.48 14.71 6.37
N SER A 36 -13.24 15.03 6.02
CA SER A 36 -12.56 16.27 6.43
C SER A 36 -13.26 17.51 5.89
N ILE A 37 -13.72 17.49 4.63
CA ILE A 37 -14.49 18.59 4.03
C ILE A 37 -15.84 18.74 4.74
N ILE A 38 -16.53 17.65 5.04
CA ILE A 38 -17.82 17.69 5.76
C ILE A 38 -17.62 18.27 7.17
N ALA A 39 -16.61 17.79 7.90
CA ALA A 39 -16.26 18.30 9.23
C ALA A 39 -15.90 19.79 9.17
N ALA A 40 -15.20 20.21 8.12
CA ALA A 40 -14.85 21.60 7.88
C ALA A 40 -16.09 22.49 7.72
N ILE A 41 -17.06 22.07 6.91
CA ILE A 41 -18.31 22.80 6.71
C ILE A 41 -19.10 22.92 8.02
N ILE A 42 -19.17 21.84 8.82
CA ILE A 42 -19.85 21.86 10.12
C ILE A 42 -19.14 22.82 11.08
N GLY A 43 -17.80 22.80 11.13
CA GLY A 43 -17.00 23.70 11.95
C GLY A 43 -17.22 25.17 11.59
N LEU A 44 -17.29 25.47 10.30
CA LEU A 44 -17.60 26.82 9.80
C LEU A 44 -18.98 27.31 10.28
N VAL A 45 -20.00 26.45 10.22
CA VAL A 45 -21.34 26.77 10.73
C VAL A 45 -21.35 26.97 12.25
N ALA A 46 -20.49 26.26 12.97
CA ALA A 46 -20.33 26.37 14.42
C ALA A 46 -19.44 27.57 14.86
N GLY A 47 -18.96 28.41 13.94
CA GLY A 47 -18.16 29.59 14.25
C GLY A 47 -16.70 29.28 14.62
N THR A 48 -16.17 28.12 14.23
CA THR A 48 -14.74 27.81 14.42
C THR A 48 -13.84 28.58 13.44
N ASP A 49 -12.62 28.86 13.89
CA ASP A 49 -11.64 29.64 13.13
C ASP A 49 -11.12 28.84 11.93
N MET A 50 -11.27 29.40 10.72
CA MET A 50 -10.88 28.76 9.45
C MET A 50 -9.40 28.40 9.41
N VAL A 51 -8.53 29.22 10.02
CA VAL A 51 -7.08 29.03 9.97
C VAL A 51 -6.67 27.78 10.76
N ALA A 52 -7.22 27.61 11.95
CA ALA A 52 -6.96 26.44 12.78
C ALA A 52 -7.44 25.15 12.10
N MET A 53 -8.56 25.23 11.40
CA MET A 53 -9.16 24.10 10.70
C MET A 53 -8.34 23.68 9.48
N ILE A 54 -7.85 24.62 8.66
CA ILE A 54 -6.99 24.33 7.50
C ILE A 54 -5.68 23.68 7.93
N VAL A 55 -5.04 24.20 8.98
CA VAL A 55 -3.78 23.63 9.52
C VAL A 55 -4.02 22.22 10.07
N GLY A 56 -5.13 22.03 10.79
CA GLY A 56 -5.54 20.73 11.33
C GLY A 56 -5.79 19.66 10.25
N LEU A 57 -6.17 20.07 9.02
CA LEU A 57 -6.34 19.16 7.88
C LEU A 57 -5.05 18.96 7.08
N ALA A 58 -4.18 19.97 6.99
CA ALA A 58 -2.95 19.87 6.20
C ALA A 58 -1.97 18.80 6.74
N ILE A 59 -1.82 18.72 8.07
CA ILE A 59 -0.90 17.77 8.72
C ILE A 59 -1.29 16.30 8.42
N PRO A 60 -2.51 15.83 8.72
CA PRO A 60 -2.91 14.45 8.45
C PRO A 60 -2.93 14.12 6.95
N PHE A 61 -3.18 15.09 6.07
CA PHE A 61 -3.10 14.88 4.62
C PHE A 61 -1.67 14.53 4.17
N VAL A 62 -0.67 15.31 4.61
CA VAL A 62 0.74 15.03 4.31
C VAL A 62 1.16 13.69 4.90
N MET A 63 0.79 13.42 6.16
CA MET A 63 1.08 12.13 6.81
C MET A 63 0.42 10.95 6.07
N GLY A 64 -0.79 11.14 5.56
CA GLY A 64 -1.50 10.14 4.76
C GLY A 64 -0.79 9.82 3.44
N ILE A 65 -0.30 10.85 2.74
CA ILE A 65 0.48 10.67 1.50
C ILE A 65 1.82 9.97 1.79
N VAL A 66 2.56 10.40 2.80
CA VAL A 66 3.83 9.77 3.17
C VAL A 66 3.59 8.30 3.58
N GLY A 67 2.57 8.06 4.41
CA GLY A 67 2.17 6.72 4.84
C GLY A 67 1.80 5.80 3.67
N LEU A 68 1.18 6.33 2.62
CA LEU A 68 0.85 5.60 1.39
C LEU A 68 2.09 5.02 0.70
N PHE A 69 3.14 5.83 0.53
CA PHE A 69 4.39 5.38 -0.07
C PHE A 69 5.15 4.41 0.83
N VAL A 70 5.20 4.70 2.14
CA VAL A 70 5.84 3.81 3.12
C VAL A 70 5.17 2.45 3.15
N MET A 71 3.84 2.40 3.20
CA MET A 71 3.09 1.14 3.21
C MET A 71 3.26 0.36 1.91
N ALA A 72 3.30 1.02 0.75
CA ALA A 72 3.58 0.35 -0.52
C ALA A 72 4.95 -0.34 -0.50
N ILE A 73 5.99 0.31 0.04
CA ILE A 73 7.33 -0.28 0.17
C ILE A 73 7.32 -1.44 1.16
N VAL A 74 6.68 -1.28 2.32
CA VAL A 74 6.58 -2.35 3.33
C VAL A 74 5.86 -3.58 2.77
N MET A 75 4.77 -3.38 2.04
CA MET A 75 3.99 -4.46 1.45
C MET A 75 4.71 -5.13 0.27
N PHE A 76 5.54 -4.38 -0.47
CA PHE A 76 6.46 -4.95 -1.45
C PHE A 76 7.43 -5.93 -0.80
N ILE A 77 8.11 -5.49 0.28
CA ILE A 77 9.08 -6.30 1.02
C ILE A 77 8.39 -7.51 1.65
N ALA A 78 7.22 -7.33 2.25
CA ALA A 78 6.44 -8.42 2.82
C ALA A 78 6.05 -9.47 1.75
N GLY A 79 5.55 -9.03 0.59
CA GLY A 79 5.23 -9.92 -0.52
C GLY A 79 6.44 -10.68 -1.05
N PHE A 80 7.60 -10.03 -1.11
CA PHE A 80 8.87 -10.68 -1.49
C PHE A 80 9.30 -11.76 -0.50
N ILE A 81 9.25 -11.47 0.81
CA ILE A 81 9.58 -12.42 1.87
C ILE A 81 8.63 -13.61 1.84
N ILE A 82 7.32 -13.38 1.74
CA ILE A 82 6.29 -14.43 1.71
C ILE A 82 6.53 -15.38 0.54
N ALA A 83 6.76 -14.85 -0.67
CA ALA A 83 7.02 -15.69 -1.83
C ALA A 83 8.33 -16.49 -1.70
N THR A 84 9.38 -15.86 -1.16
CA THR A 84 10.66 -16.53 -0.94
C THR A 84 10.52 -17.69 0.05
N VAL A 85 9.86 -17.45 1.20
CA VAL A 85 9.60 -18.48 2.21
C VAL A 85 8.72 -19.61 1.64
N TYR A 86 7.68 -19.27 0.87
CA TYR A 86 6.81 -20.25 0.22
C TYR A 86 7.58 -21.17 -0.72
N ASN A 87 8.44 -20.61 -1.58
CA ASN A 87 9.24 -21.39 -2.52
C ASN A 87 10.27 -22.30 -1.79
N VAL A 88 10.88 -21.82 -0.70
CA VAL A 88 11.78 -22.63 0.15
C VAL A 88 11.04 -23.81 0.79
N ILE A 89 9.84 -23.59 1.36
CA ILE A 89 9.03 -24.64 2.00
C ILE A 89 8.64 -25.72 0.98
N LEU A 90 8.34 -25.32 -0.25
CA LEU A 90 7.96 -26.24 -1.33
C LEU A 90 9.12 -27.08 -1.87
N GLY A 91 10.34 -26.93 -1.35
CA GLY A 91 11.52 -27.68 -1.80
C GLY A 91 11.93 -27.36 -3.23
N VAL A 92 11.39 -26.28 -3.80
CA VAL A 92 11.81 -25.74 -5.07
C VAL A 92 13.01 -24.86 -4.75
N GLY A 93 14.21 -25.30 -5.15
CA GLY A 93 15.42 -24.48 -5.03
C GLY A 93 15.13 -23.06 -5.53
N GLY A 94 15.27 -22.09 -4.63
CA GLY A 94 14.85 -20.71 -4.82
C GLY A 94 15.53 -20.06 -6.01
N GLY A 95 14.90 -20.18 -7.18
CA GLY A 95 15.14 -19.26 -8.28
C GLY A 95 14.56 -17.92 -7.85
N ILE A 96 15.44 -16.97 -7.53
CA ILE A 96 15.10 -15.58 -7.80
C ILE A 96 15.01 -15.55 -9.32
N ASP A 97 13.83 -15.85 -9.88
CA ASP A 97 13.54 -15.57 -11.28
C ASP A 97 13.49 -14.05 -11.37
N LEU A 98 14.70 -13.47 -11.46
CA LEU A 98 14.92 -12.13 -11.96
C LEU A 98 14.44 -12.23 -13.40
N ASP A 99 13.17 -11.92 -13.62
CA ASP A 99 12.55 -11.77 -14.94
C ASP A 99 13.18 -10.55 -15.64
N PHE A 100 14.49 -10.62 -15.84
CA PHE A 100 15.20 -9.84 -16.82
C PHE A 100 14.83 -10.47 -18.14
N LYS A 101 13.80 -9.90 -18.77
CA LYS A 101 13.60 -10.04 -20.20
C LYS A 101 14.85 -9.54 -20.91
N GLU A 102 15.82 -10.42 -21.14
CA GLU A 102 16.71 -10.29 -22.29
C GLU A 102 15.94 -10.77 -23.52
N ARG A 103 15.09 -9.87 -24.03
CA ARG A 103 14.74 -9.60 -25.43
C ARG A 103 13.42 -8.83 -25.52
#